data_AF-A0A1Z8S7E2-F1
#
_entry.id   AF-A0A1Z8S7E2-F1
#
_cell.length_a   1.000
_cell.length_b   1.000
_cell.length_c   1.000
_cell.angle_alpha   90.00
_cell.angle_beta   90.00
_cell.angle_gamma   90.00
#
_symmetry.space_group_name_H-M   'P 1'
#
loop_
_entity.id
_entity.type
_entity.pdbx_description
1 polymer ?
#
loop_
_entity_poly.entity_id
_entity_poly.type
_entity_poly.pdbx_seq_one_letter_code
_entity_poly.pdbx_strand_id
1 'polypeptide(L)'
;MQQQIQELLEAIKQDYIGWGGASKNDTVKQKMAKEFCESLSYKEGKKYIKVIKEMGHSRSVWGFIVKEDGPKFRKGDILKAASWQAPALNSPRGNILDGGYTIRWTGPLYLN
;
A
#
# COMPACT_ATOMS: atom_id res chain seq x y z
N MET A 1 -14.94 2.87 3.09
CA MET A 1 -13.52 3.23 3.36
C MET A 1 -12.76 2.04 3.93
N GLN A 2 -13.18 1.46 5.06
CA GLN A 2 -12.48 0.31 5.66
C GLN A 2 -12.39 -0.89 4.72
N GLN A 3 -13.49 -1.25 4.06
CA GLN A 3 -13.51 -2.31 3.04
C GLN A 3 -12.51 -2.04 1.91
N GLN A 4 -12.50 -0.84 1.34
CA GLN A 4 -11.60 -0.50 0.22
C GLN A 4 -10.12 -0.48 0.65
N ILE A 5 -9.83 -0.16 1.92
CA ILE A 5 -8.48 -0.35 2.47
C ILE A 5 -8.14 -1.84 2.53
N GLN A 6 -9.04 -2.69 3.00
CA GLN A 6 -8.81 -4.14 3.06
C GLN A 6 -8.58 -4.73 1.67
N GLU A 7 -9.37 -4.32 0.67
CA GLU A 7 -9.20 -4.70 -0.74
C GLU A 7 -7.83 -4.24 -1.28
N LEU A 8 -7.41 -3.02 -0.95
CA LEU A 8 -6.07 -2.52 -1.28
C LEU A 8 -4.97 -3.38 -0.64
N LEU A 9 -5.08 -3.69 0.66
CA LEU A 9 -4.10 -4.52 1.36
C LEU A 9 -4.02 -5.92 0.73
N GLU A 10 -5.16 -6.50 0.36
CA GLU A 10 -5.21 -7.80 -0.30
C GLU A 10 -4.56 -7.74 -1.69
N ALA A 11 -4.85 -6.72 -2.49
CA ALA A 11 -4.18 -6.54 -3.78
C ALA A 11 -2.66 -6.40 -3.65
N ILE A 12 -2.16 -5.71 -2.61
CA ILE A 12 -0.73 -5.59 -2.31
C ILE A 12 -0.12 -6.97 -1.98
N LYS A 13 -0.82 -7.79 -1.19
CA LYS A 13 -0.38 -9.15 -0.85
C LYS A 13 -0.32 -10.03 -2.10
N GLN A 14 -1.36 -9.99 -2.94
CA GLN A 14 -1.41 -10.78 -4.16
C GLN A 14 -0.28 -10.42 -5.14
N ASP A 15 0.04 -9.12 -5.29
CA ASP A 15 1.19 -8.70 -6.10
C ASP A 15 2.53 -9.22 -5.54
N TYR A 16 2.71 -9.21 -4.21
CA TYR A 16 3.91 -9.77 -3.57
C TYR A 16 4.04 -11.29 -3.80
N ILE A 17 2.95 -12.03 -3.61
CA ILE A 17 2.90 -13.49 -3.81
C ILE A 17 3.19 -13.83 -5.27
N GLY A 18 2.61 -13.08 -6.21
CA GLY A 18 2.84 -13.22 -7.64
C GLY A 18 4.29 -12.91 -8.04
N TRP A 19 4.90 -11.88 -7.46
CA TRP A 19 6.31 -11.53 -7.68
C TRP A 19 7.28 -12.60 -7.17
N GLY A 20 7.05 -13.11 -5.96
CA GLY A 20 7.95 -14.07 -5.33
C GLY A 20 7.94 -15.46 -5.98
N GLY A 21 6.86 -15.79 -6.71
CA GLY A 21 6.65 -17.11 -7.29
C GLY A 21 6.67 -18.17 -6.18
N ALA A 22 5.63 -18.20 -5.36
CA ALA A 22 5.48 -19.19 -4.30
C ALA A 22 5.35 -20.60 -4.92
N SER A 23 6.49 -21.25 -5.15
CA SER A 23 6.52 -22.69 -5.40
C SER A 23 6.04 -23.39 -4.13
N LYS A 24 5.15 -24.37 -4.27
CA LYS A 24 4.63 -25.15 -3.13
C LYS A 24 5.73 -25.90 -2.36
N ASN A 25 6.91 -26.04 -2.95
CA ASN A 25 8.05 -26.75 -2.35
C ASN A 25 9.12 -25.79 -1.80
N ASP A 26 8.96 -24.47 -1.95
CA ASP A 26 9.92 -23.48 -1.46
C ASP A 26 9.46 -22.89 -0.12
N THR A 27 9.92 -23.51 0.96
CA THR A 27 9.58 -23.14 2.34
C THR A 27 10.06 -21.74 2.72
N VAL A 28 11.16 -21.27 2.11
CA VAL A 28 11.68 -19.92 2.35
C VAL A 28 10.74 -18.89 1.75
N LYS A 29 10.33 -19.07 0.50
CA LYS A 29 9.37 -18.16 -0.16
C LYS A 29 8.02 -18.13 0.54
N GLN A 30 7.54 -19.28 1.02
CA GLN A 30 6.30 -19.33 1.80
C GLN A 30 6.42 -18.56 3.11
N LYS A 31 7.53 -18.72 3.82
CA LYS A 31 7.80 -17.96 5.05
C LYS A 31 7.86 -16.46 4.78
N MET A 32 8.57 -16.04 3.73
CA MET A 32 8.65 -14.63 3.34
C MET A 32 7.29 -14.04 2.93
N ALA A 33 6.46 -14.80 2.20
CA ALA A 33 5.11 -14.39 1.84
C ALA A 33 4.22 -14.25 3.08
N LYS A 34 4.28 -15.21 4.00
CA LYS A 34 3.54 -15.15 5.25
C LYS A 34 3.94 -13.93 6.08
N GLU A 35 5.24 -13.73 6.31
CA GLU A 35 5.77 -12.59 7.08
C GLU A 35 5.37 -11.25 6.45
N PHE A 36 5.46 -11.12 5.13
CA PHE A 36 5.02 -9.91 4.44
C PHE A 36 3.51 -9.67 4.62
N CYS A 37 2.69 -10.69 4.38
CA CYS A 37 1.22 -10.58 4.48
C CYS A 37 0.74 -10.26 5.90
N GLU A 38 1.40 -10.79 6.93
CA GLU A 38 1.08 -10.54 8.34
C GLU A 38 1.55 -9.16 8.81
N SER A 39 2.65 -8.65 8.25
CA SER A 39 3.18 -7.33 8.64
C SER A 39 2.47 -6.15 7.98
N LEU A 40 1.78 -6.38 6.86
CA LEU A 40 1.09 -5.34 6.13
C LEU A 40 -0.06 -4.78 6.96
N SER A 41 0.03 -3.50 7.32
CA SER A 41 -0.87 -2.85 8.26
C SER A 41 -1.18 -1.41 7.84
N TYR A 42 -2.15 -0.79 8.51
CA TYR A 42 -2.43 0.63 8.33
C TYR A 42 -2.60 1.35 9.66
N LYS A 43 -2.34 2.66 9.65
CA LYS A 43 -2.56 3.56 10.78
C LYS A 43 -3.36 4.78 10.33
N GLU A 44 -4.47 5.03 11.01
CA GLU A 44 -5.27 6.23 10.77
C GLU A 44 -4.61 7.46 11.40
N GLY A 45 -4.41 8.50 10.58
CA GLY A 45 -4.10 9.84 11.02
C GLY A 45 -5.28 10.79 10.81
N LYS A 46 -5.05 12.08 11.07
CA LYS A 46 -6.07 13.12 10.91
C LYS A 46 -6.51 13.30 9.45
N LYS A 47 -5.54 13.48 8.53
CA LYS A 47 -5.80 13.73 7.09
C LYS A 47 -5.59 12.50 6.21
N TYR A 48 -4.69 11.61 6.62
CA TYR A 48 -4.24 10.49 5.83
C TYR A 48 -4.26 9.20 6.63
N ILE A 49 -4.53 8.10 5.94
CA ILE A 49 -4.34 6.75 6.45
C ILE A 49 -3.04 6.23 5.85
N LYS A 50 -2.10 5.85 6.72
CA LYS A 50 -0.75 5.41 6.33
C LYS A 50 -0.75 3.89 6.20
N VAL A 51 -0.34 3.38 5.05
CA VAL A 51 -0.13 1.93 4.83
C VAL A 51 1.34 1.61 5.07
N ILE A 52 1.61 0.64 5.94
CA ILE A 52 2.94 0.26 6.41
C ILE A 52 3.19 -1.19 6.00
N LYS A 53 4.40 -1.47 5.51
CA LYS A 53 4.87 -2.81 5.19
C LYS A 53 6.20 -3.09 5.87
N GLU A 54 6.42 -4.34 6.24
CA GLU A 54 7.68 -4.80 6.83
C GLU A 54 8.24 -5.96 6.01
N MET A 55 9.57 -6.02 5.94
CA MET A 55 10.28 -7.09 5.24
C MET A 55 11.59 -7.35 5.99
N GLY A 56 11.68 -8.50 6.64
CA GLY A 56 12.74 -8.77 7.62
C GLY A 56 12.73 -7.71 8.72
N HIS A 57 13.87 -7.04 8.95
CA HIS A 57 14.02 -5.97 9.94
C HIS A 57 13.73 -4.56 9.40
N SER A 58 13.29 -4.45 8.14
CA SER A 58 13.02 -3.16 7.51
C SER A 58 11.54 -2.82 7.55
N ARG A 59 11.20 -1.66 8.10
CA ARG A 59 9.86 -1.10 8.15
C ARG A 59 9.77 0.12 7.24
N SER A 60 8.80 0.15 6.35
CA SER A 60 8.64 1.23 5.37
C SER A 60 7.18 1.59 5.15
N VAL A 61 6.95 2.81 4.64
CA VAL A 61 5.61 3.24 4.23
C VAL A 61 5.39 2.80 2.79
N TRP A 62 4.31 2.05 2.56
CA TRP A 62 3.87 1.74 1.20
C TRP A 62 3.33 3.01 0.54
N GLY A 63 2.37 3.65 1.18
CA GLY A 63 1.73 4.88 0.70
C GLY A 63 0.75 5.46 1.71
N PHE A 64 0.05 6.50 1.29
CA PHE A 64 -0.97 7.17 2.08
C PHE A 64 -2.29 7.21 1.32
N ILE A 65 -3.40 7.18 2.04
CA ILE A 65 -4.76 7.29 1.50
C ILE A 65 -5.41 8.53 2.10
N VAL A 66 -5.98 9.39 1.27
CA VAL A 66 -6.68 10.60 1.72
C VAL A 66 -7.99 10.22 2.41
N LYS A 67 -8.20 10.71 3.64
CA LYS A 67 -9.34 10.31 4.49
C LYS A 67 -10.63 11.05 4.15
N GLU A 68 -10.52 12.30 3.73
CA GLU A 68 -11.63 13.24 3.47
C GLU A 68 -11.28 14.15 2.30
N ASP A 69 -12.30 14.69 1.63
CA ASP A 69 -12.10 15.61 0.51
C ASP A 69 -11.38 16.88 0.96
N GLY A 70 -10.41 17.29 0.14
CA GLY A 70 -9.68 18.52 0.30
C GLY A 70 -9.59 19.28 -1.03
N PRO A 71 -8.99 20.48 -1.03
CA PRO A 71 -8.94 21.33 -2.20
C PRO A 71 -8.11 20.76 -3.37
N LYS A 72 -7.17 19.84 -3.08
CA LYS A 72 -6.27 19.26 -4.08
C LYS A 72 -6.47 17.76 -4.29
N PHE A 73 -6.85 17.04 -3.24
CA PHE A 73 -6.99 15.60 -3.26
C PHE A 73 -8.34 15.25 -2.66
N ARG A 74 -8.97 14.24 -3.22
CA ARG A 74 -10.26 13.74 -2.78
C ARG A 74 -10.09 12.50 -1.92
N LYS A 75 -11.13 12.19 -1.16
CA LYS A 75 -11.20 10.98 -0.34
C LYS A 75 -10.87 9.75 -1.18
N GLY A 76 -10.01 8.88 -0.64
CA GLY A 76 -9.57 7.65 -1.29
C GLY A 76 -8.37 7.81 -2.23
N ASP A 77 -7.90 9.03 -2.51
CA ASP A 77 -6.71 9.21 -3.34
C ASP A 77 -5.49 8.54 -2.70
N ILE A 78 -4.77 7.77 -3.50
CA ILE A 78 -3.52 7.12 -3.11
C ILE A 78 -2.38 8.09 -3.38
N LEU A 79 -1.55 8.35 -2.37
CA LEU A 79 -0.38 9.22 -2.46
C LEU A 79 0.89 8.43 -2.16
N LYS A 80 1.94 8.68 -2.95
CA LYS A 80 3.28 8.13 -2.71
C LYS A 80 3.83 8.67 -1.39
N ALA A 81 4.55 7.86 -0.62
CA ALA A 81 5.28 8.34 0.56
C ALA A 81 6.44 9.28 0.16
N ALA A 82 6.55 10.44 0.79
CA ALA A 82 7.73 11.31 0.72
C ALA A 82 8.63 11.16 1.95
N SER A 83 8.02 10.84 3.10
CA SER A 83 8.71 10.51 4.34
C SER A 83 7.90 9.49 5.14
N TRP A 84 8.42 9.09 6.29
CA TRP A 84 7.67 8.27 7.23
C TRP A 84 6.35 8.93 7.66
N GLN A 85 6.29 10.26 7.76
CA GLN A 85 5.14 10.98 8.31
C GLN A 85 4.23 11.63 7.25
N ALA A 86 4.72 11.83 6.02
CA ALA A 86 3.99 12.61 5.02
C ALA A 86 4.05 12.01 3.60
N PRO A 87 2.96 12.16 2.82
CA PRO A 87 2.95 11.86 1.41
C PRO A 87 3.61 12.94 0.55
N ALA A 88 3.99 12.57 -0.67
CA ALA A 88 4.27 13.51 -1.74
C ALA A 88 2.96 14.14 -2.22
N LEU A 89 2.90 15.46 -2.27
CA LEU A 89 1.71 16.23 -2.62
C LEU A 89 1.71 16.70 -4.08
N ASN A 90 2.42 16.02 -4.98
CA ASN A 90 2.48 16.40 -6.39
C ASN A 90 1.18 16.01 -7.13
N SER A 91 0.74 14.76 -7.02
CA SER A 91 -0.43 14.22 -7.72
C SER A 91 -0.95 12.95 -7.01
N PRO A 92 -2.21 12.52 -7.21
CA PRO A 92 -2.66 11.18 -6.82
C PRO A 92 -2.03 10.07 -7.67
N ARG A 93 -2.11 8.83 -7.19
CA ARG A 93 -1.65 7.60 -7.87
C ARG A 93 -2.83 6.66 -8.13
N GLY A 94 -3.98 7.25 -8.44
CA GLY A 94 -5.31 6.64 -8.48
C GLY A 94 -6.05 6.75 -7.16
N ASN A 95 -7.22 6.13 -7.09
CA ASN A 95 -8.15 6.28 -5.97
C ASN A 95 -8.77 4.93 -5.59
N ILE A 96 -8.76 4.55 -4.32
CA ILE A 96 -9.25 3.23 -3.88
C ILE A 96 -10.77 3.04 -4.04
N LEU A 97 -11.53 4.11 -4.28
CA LEU A 97 -12.98 4.05 -4.53
C LEU A 97 -13.29 3.91 -6.02
N ASP A 98 -12.48 4.54 -6.87
CA ASP A 98 -12.78 4.68 -8.31
C ASP A 98 -11.84 3.87 -9.21
N GLY A 99 -10.77 3.30 -8.63
CA GLY A 99 -9.71 2.63 -9.38
C GLY A 99 -8.71 3.60 -10.01
N GLY A 100 -8.23 3.26 -11.21
CA GLY A 100 -7.23 4.05 -11.94
C GLY A 100 -5.81 3.95 -11.37
N TYR A 101 -5.48 2.84 -10.72
CA TYR A 101 -4.14 2.56 -10.20
C TYR A 101 -3.70 1.14 -10.54
N THR A 102 -2.39 0.96 -10.62
CA THR A 102 -1.76 -0.36 -10.67
C THR A 102 -1.06 -0.60 -9.35
N ILE A 103 -1.29 -1.77 -8.76
CA ILE A 103 -0.67 -2.15 -7.50
C ILE A 103 0.70 -2.76 -7.74
N ARG A 104 1.65 -2.32 -6.90
CA ARG A 104 2.93 -2.98 -6.66
C ARG A 104 3.16 -3.07 -5.17
N TRP A 105 3.68 -4.20 -4.70
CA TRP A 105 4.01 -4.38 -3.28
C TRP A 105 5.10 -3.42 -2.79
N THR A 106 5.90 -2.88 -3.71
CA THR A 106 6.95 -1.89 -3.44
C THR A 106 6.40 -0.50 -3.13
N GLY A 107 5.15 -0.19 -3.49
CA GLY A 107 4.53 1.12 -3.28
C GLY A 107 3.67 1.56 -4.47
N PRO A 108 2.92 2.68 -4.34
CA PRO A 108 2.25 3.34 -5.46
C PRO A 108 3.27 3.68 -6.55
N LEU A 109 2.88 3.44 -7.81
CA LEU A 109 3.71 3.74 -8.97
C LEU A 109 4.09 5.23 -9.03
N TYR A 110 5.15 5.53 -9.76
CA TYR A 110 5.49 6.91 -10.08
C TYR A 110 4.54 7.47 -11.15
N LEU A 111 4.56 8.78 -11.36
CA LEU A 111 3.83 9.41 -12.45
C LEU A 111 4.48 8.97 -13.77
N ASN A 112 3.71 8.33 -14.63
CA ASN A 112 4.09 8.16 -16.03
C ASN A 112 3.69 9.41 -16.82
#